data_AF-A0A2J1DSJ8-F1
#
_entry.id   AF-A0A2J1DSJ8-F1
#
_cell.length_a   1.000
_cell.length_b   1.000
_cell.length_c   1.000
_cell.angle_alpha   90.00
_cell.angle_beta   90.00
_cell.angle_gamma   90.00
#
_symmetry.space_group_name_H-M   'P 1'
#
loop_
_entity.id
_entity.type
_entity.pdbx_description
1 polymer ?
#
loop_
_entity_poly.entity_id
_entity_poly.type
_entity_poly.pdbx_seq_one_letter_code
_entity_poly.pdbx_strand_id
1 'polypeptide(L)'
;MPGPYIEAFTRLAAKTDQILCITEPVRFSGMFNAAQLAAMQVLEKYSNLRIKVIPCETAAAGLGLVVLEAARQAEAGKSLDNLVGIVSTLMQRVYLYAALDTFDYLIRGGRIPKIAALADAVLQIKPVFTLRNGDAQTVALPRTAEKALQNMLDLMMGHVKGKGKLKVAVMHADALERAHRLEQNIKEKFPEAEILIMEFTPVMGVHTGPGVVGVAFYET
;
A
#
# COMPACT_ATOMS: atom_id res chain seq x y z
N MET A 1 14.86 -13.74 -0.60
CA MET A 1 15.78 -14.46 -1.52
C MET A 1 15.41 -14.08 -2.96
N PRO A 2 16.38 -13.97 -3.89
CA PRO A 2 16.13 -13.44 -5.24
C PRO A 2 15.42 -14.41 -6.20
N GLY A 3 15.39 -15.72 -5.91
CA GLY A 3 14.88 -16.77 -6.81
C GLY A 3 13.54 -16.47 -7.50
N PRO A 4 12.45 -16.16 -6.75
CA PRO A 4 11.16 -15.84 -7.36
C PRO A 4 11.19 -14.62 -8.30
N TYR A 5 12.01 -13.62 -8.02
CA TYR A 5 12.20 -12.47 -8.90
C TYR A 5 12.96 -12.86 -10.18
N ILE A 6 13.99 -13.70 -10.07
CA ILE A 6 14.74 -14.19 -11.24
C ILE A 6 13.79 -14.94 -12.18
N GLU A 7 12.95 -15.82 -11.63
CA GLU A 7 11.96 -16.57 -12.40
C GLU A 7 10.97 -15.62 -13.09
N ALA A 8 10.40 -14.67 -12.34
CA ALA A 8 9.45 -13.71 -12.88
C ALA A 8 10.06 -12.85 -14.01
N PHE A 9 11.25 -12.29 -13.81
CA PHE A 9 11.94 -11.46 -14.81
C PHE A 9 12.35 -12.27 -16.04
N THR A 10 12.86 -13.49 -15.85
CA THR A 10 13.22 -14.38 -16.97
C THR A 10 12.00 -14.72 -17.82
N ARG A 11 10.86 -15.03 -17.18
CA ARG A 11 9.60 -15.30 -17.88
C ARG A 11 9.08 -14.07 -18.65
N LEU A 12 9.24 -12.86 -18.08
CA LEU A 12 8.84 -11.61 -18.72
C LEU A 12 9.78 -11.21 -19.86
N ALA A 13 11.07 -11.52 -19.78
CA ALA A 13 12.07 -11.24 -20.82
C ALA A 13 11.72 -11.90 -22.17
N ALA A 14 10.94 -12.99 -22.16
CA ALA A 14 10.44 -13.63 -23.38
C ALA A 14 9.27 -12.86 -24.05
N LYS A 15 8.71 -11.84 -23.39
CA LYS A 15 7.49 -11.14 -23.81
C LYS A 15 7.67 -9.63 -23.98
N THR A 16 8.66 -9.06 -23.31
CA THR A 16 8.90 -7.61 -23.28
C THR A 16 10.39 -7.33 -23.11
N ASP A 17 10.84 -6.22 -23.65
CA ASP A 17 12.17 -5.64 -23.45
C ASP A 17 12.20 -4.65 -22.26
N GLN A 18 11.05 -4.39 -21.63
CA GLN A 18 10.91 -3.44 -20.53
C GLN A 18 10.11 -4.03 -19.36
N ILE A 19 10.67 -3.97 -18.16
CA ILE A 19 10.06 -4.44 -16.93
C ILE A 19 10.17 -3.35 -15.86
N LEU A 20 9.02 -2.94 -15.32
CA LEU A 20 8.95 -2.17 -14.08
C LEU A 20 8.55 -3.11 -12.93
N CYS A 21 9.37 -3.17 -11.89
CA CYS A 21 9.11 -3.89 -10.67
C CYS A 21 8.92 -2.88 -9.53
N ILE A 22 7.74 -2.88 -8.93
CA ILE A 22 7.40 -2.02 -7.79
C ILE A 22 7.31 -2.92 -6.56
N THR A 23 8.13 -2.64 -5.55
CA THR A 23 8.13 -3.40 -4.29
C THR A 23 7.50 -2.60 -3.16
N GLU A 24 7.26 -3.25 -2.03
CA GLU A 24 6.95 -2.59 -0.76
C GLU A 24 8.13 -1.68 -0.30
N PRO A 25 7.89 -0.80 0.69
CA PRO A 25 8.94 0.04 1.25
C PRO A 25 10.12 -0.77 1.79
N VAL A 26 11.33 -0.26 1.54
CA VAL A 26 12.60 -0.90 1.96
C VAL A 26 12.68 -1.14 3.48
N ARG A 27 11.95 -0.35 4.26
CA ARG A 27 11.91 -0.45 5.73
C ARG A 27 11.12 -1.67 6.21
N PHE A 28 10.17 -2.15 5.42
CA PHE A 28 9.27 -3.24 5.83
C PHE A 28 9.73 -4.61 5.36
N SER A 29 10.52 -4.68 4.29
CA SER A 29 11.02 -5.95 3.78
C SER A 29 12.34 -5.82 3.02
N GLY A 30 13.06 -6.95 2.91
CA GLY A 30 14.23 -7.07 2.04
C GLY A 30 13.89 -7.29 0.55
N MET A 31 12.63 -7.14 0.15
CA MET A 31 12.17 -7.50 -1.21
C MET A 31 12.77 -6.60 -2.28
N PHE A 32 12.93 -5.31 -2.00
CA PHE A 32 13.61 -4.37 -2.90
C PHE A 32 15.04 -4.84 -3.23
N ASN A 33 15.82 -5.21 -2.22
CA ASN A 33 17.20 -5.68 -2.40
C ASN A 33 17.22 -7.02 -3.15
N ALA A 34 16.31 -7.94 -2.84
CA ALA A 34 16.20 -9.21 -3.55
C ALA A 34 15.84 -9.03 -5.03
N ALA A 35 14.93 -8.10 -5.35
CA ALA A 35 14.53 -7.77 -6.71
C ALA A 35 15.67 -7.09 -7.49
N GLN A 36 16.42 -6.18 -6.86
CA GLN A 36 17.60 -5.58 -7.50
C GLN A 36 18.67 -6.63 -7.84
N LEU A 37 18.96 -7.55 -6.90
CA LEU A 37 19.92 -8.63 -7.13
C LEU A 37 19.48 -9.54 -8.28
N ALA A 38 18.20 -9.87 -8.33
CA ALA A 38 17.61 -10.66 -9.41
C ALA A 38 17.71 -9.93 -10.76
N ALA A 39 17.42 -8.63 -10.79
CA ALA A 39 17.51 -7.83 -12.01
C ALA A 39 18.94 -7.83 -12.57
N MET A 40 19.96 -7.64 -11.73
CA MET A 40 21.37 -7.70 -12.14
C MET A 40 21.71 -9.04 -12.82
N GLN A 41 21.35 -10.16 -12.19
CA GLN A 41 21.63 -11.50 -12.73
C GLN A 41 20.91 -11.80 -14.05
N VAL A 42 19.69 -11.30 -14.22
CA VAL A 42 18.92 -11.51 -15.46
C VAL A 42 19.50 -10.66 -16.58
N LEU A 43 19.93 -9.43 -16.30
CA LEU A 43 20.51 -8.54 -17.29
C LEU A 43 21.85 -9.06 -17.86
N GLU A 44 22.60 -9.87 -17.11
CA GLU A 44 23.79 -10.58 -17.64
C GLU A 44 23.45 -11.54 -18.80
N LYS A 45 22.23 -12.08 -18.84
CA LYS A 45 21.76 -13.04 -19.85
C LYS A 45 20.95 -12.40 -20.98
N TYR A 46 20.34 -11.25 -20.71
CA TYR A 46 19.42 -10.57 -21.63
C TYR A 46 19.86 -9.13 -21.86
N SER A 47 20.84 -8.93 -22.74
CA SER A 47 21.48 -7.61 -22.97
C SER A 47 20.56 -6.52 -23.50
N ASN A 48 19.46 -6.88 -24.18
CA ASN A 48 18.48 -5.93 -24.72
C ASN A 48 17.33 -5.62 -23.73
N LEU A 49 17.29 -6.28 -22.57
CA LEU A 49 16.25 -6.10 -21.57
C LEU A 49 16.56 -4.89 -20.69
N ARG A 50 15.52 -4.12 -20.33
CA ARG A 50 15.59 -3.05 -19.34
C ARG A 50 14.71 -3.41 -18.15
N ILE A 51 15.29 -3.48 -16.95
CA ILE A 51 14.55 -3.68 -15.70
C ILE A 51 14.75 -2.48 -14.80
N LYS A 52 13.67 -1.89 -14.29
CA LYS A 52 13.70 -0.90 -13.22
C LYS A 52 12.99 -1.45 -12.01
N VAL A 53 13.69 -1.48 -10.88
CA VAL A 53 13.13 -1.85 -9.58
C VAL A 53 13.01 -0.59 -8.75
N ILE A 54 11.81 -0.29 -8.25
CA ILE A 54 11.55 0.89 -7.41
C ILE A 54 10.82 0.48 -6.14
N PRO A 55 11.25 0.98 -4.96
CA PRO A 55 10.51 0.76 -3.73
C PRO A 55 9.35 1.75 -3.66
N CYS A 56 8.17 1.26 -3.30
CA CYS A 56 7.03 2.12 -3.03
C CYS A 56 7.18 2.82 -1.68
N GLU A 57 6.63 4.01 -1.52
CA GLU A 57 6.60 4.73 -0.23
C GLU A 57 5.32 4.47 0.58
N THR A 58 4.41 3.67 0.04
CA THR A 58 3.21 3.16 0.70
C THR A 58 3.16 1.63 0.60
N ALA A 59 2.16 0.98 1.19
CA ALA A 59 1.99 -0.47 1.16
C ALA A 59 0.51 -0.87 1.05
N ALA A 60 0.24 -2.18 1.00
CA ALA A 60 -1.10 -2.74 0.94
C ALA A 60 -1.98 -2.07 -0.14
N ALA A 61 -3.15 -1.54 0.21
CA ALA A 61 -4.04 -0.86 -0.73
C ALA A 61 -3.40 0.33 -1.43
N GLY A 62 -2.51 1.06 -0.77
CA GLY A 62 -1.78 2.16 -1.38
C GLY A 62 -0.85 1.68 -2.49
N LEU A 63 -0.08 0.61 -2.23
CA LEU A 63 0.75 -0.02 -3.26
C LEU A 63 -0.12 -0.60 -4.39
N GLY A 64 -1.26 -1.20 -4.06
CA GLY A 64 -2.23 -1.70 -5.03
C GLY A 64 -2.70 -0.60 -5.99
N LEU A 65 -3.09 0.57 -5.49
CA LEU A 65 -3.48 1.70 -6.33
C LEU A 65 -2.34 2.18 -7.24
N VAL A 66 -1.11 2.23 -6.73
CA VAL A 66 0.07 2.61 -7.52
C VAL A 66 0.34 1.61 -8.64
N VAL A 67 0.31 0.31 -8.34
CA VAL A 67 0.57 -0.76 -9.32
C VAL A 67 -0.54 -0.82 -10.37
N LEU A 68 -1.80 -0.68 -9.98
CA LEU A 68 -2.93 -0.67 -10.92
C LEU A 68 -2.81 0.50 -11.92
N GLU A 69 -2.43 1.68 -11.45
CA GLU A 69 -2.23 2.80 -12.36
C GLU A 69 -0.99 2.62 -13.24
N ALA A 70 0.11 2.11 -12.70
CA ALA A 70 1.28 1.76 -13.50
C ALA A 70 0.95 0.76 -14.62
N ALA A 71 0.13 -0.25 -14.31
CA ALA A 71 -0.34 -1.23 -15.29
C ALA A 71 -1.18 -0.59 -16.40
N ARG A 72 -2.14 0.27 -16.05
CA ARG A 72 -2.95 1.01 -17.05
C ARG A 72 -2.08 1.86 -17.98
N GLN A 73 -1.08 2.54 -17.42
CA GLN A 73 -0.18 3.37 -18.21
C GLN A 73 0.76 2.53 -19.10
N ALA A 74 1.16 1.34 -18.63
CA ALA A 74 1.94 0.40 -19.43
C ALA A 74 1.11 -0.17 -20.59
N GLU A 75 -0.16 -0.52 -20.35
CA GLU A 75 -1.11 -0.94 -21.40
C GLU A 75 -1.37 0.17 -22.42
N ALA A 76 -1.34 1.45 -22.00
CA ALA A 76 -1.40 2.60 -22.88
C ALA A 76 -0.09 2.88 -23.66
N GLY A 77 0.91 1.99 -23.57
CA GLY A 77 2.15 2.07 -24.33
C GLY A 77 3.18 3.08 -23.80
N LYS A 78 3.07 3.51 -22.53
CA LYS A 78 4.09 4.36 -21.92
C LYS A 78 5.41 3.60 -21.77
N SER A 79 6.51 4.26 -22.12
CA SER A 79 7.87 3.72 -21.93
C SER A 79 8.20 3.54 -20.45
N LEU A 80 9.17 2.65 -20.18
CA LEU A 80 9.66 2.38 -18.84
C LEU A 80 10.06 3.65 -18.05
N ASP A 81 10.74 4.60 -18.69
CA ASP A 81 11.19 5.84 -18.03
C ASP A 81 9.99 6.76 -17.67
N ASN A 82 8.98 6.81 -18.54
CA ASN A 82 7.73 7.52 -18.23
C ASN A 82 6.96 6.85 -17.10
N LEU A 83 6.91 5.51 -17.07
CA LEU A 83 6.26 4.76 -15.99
C LEU A 83 6.93 5.03 -14.64
N VAL A 84 8.27 5.07 -14.61
CA VAL A 84 9.02 5.45 -13.40
C VAL A 84 8.60 6.84 -12.91
N GLY A 85 8.56 7.83 -13.80
CA GLY A 85 8.14 9.19 -13.45
C GLY A 85 6.70 9.26 -12.93
N ILE A 86 5.76 8.61 -13.62
CA ILE A 86 4.34 8.54 -13.21
C ILE A 86 4.22 7.93 -11.82
N VAL A 87 4.88 6.80 -11.60
CA VAL A 87 4.80 6.06 -10.35
C VAL A 87 5.44 6.86 -9.21
N SER A 88 6.59 7.51 -9.43
CA SER A 88 7.19 8.41 -8.45
C SER A 88 6.27 9.57 -8.05
N THR A 89 5.58 10.19 -9.01
CA THR A 89 4.60 11.25 -8.70
C THR A 89 3.37 10.70 -7.98
N LEU A 90 2.86 9.55 -8.41
CA LEU A 90 1.64 8.97 -7.87
C LEU A 90 1.81 8.54 -6.40
N MET A 91 2.95 7.95 -6.04
CA MET A 91 3.22 7.56 -4.65
C MET A 91 3.13 8.74 -3.67
N GLN A 92 3.46 9.96 -4.10
CA GLN A 92 3.37 11.17 -3.27
C GLN A 92 1.93 11.67 -3.08
N ARG A 93 1.01 11.25 -3.97
CA ARG A 93 -0.41 11.64 -3.99
C ARG A 93 -1.31 10.60 -3.36
N VAL A 94 -0.86 9.35 -3.25
CA VAL A 94 -1.61 8.26 -2.61
C VAL A 94 -1.51 8.40 -1.09
N TYR A 95 -2.66 8.55 -0.46
CA TYR A 95 -2.80 8.48 0.99
C TYR A 95 -3.26 7.08 1.38
N LEU A 96 -2.81 6.62 2.55
CA LEU A 96 -3.28 5.40 3.19
C LEU A 96 -3.54 5.67 4.66
N TYR A 97 -4.72 5.28 5.14
CA TYR A 97 -5.04 5.20 6.56
C TYR A 97 -5.59 3.84 6.90
N ALA A 98 -5.25 3.32 8.07
CA ALA A 98 -5.79 2.06 8.55
C ALA A 98 -5.94 2.06 10.06
N ALA A 99 -7.00 1.39 10.52
CA ALA A 99 -7.33 1.17 11.91
C ALA A 99 -7.04 -0.28 12.29
N LEU A 100 -6.37 -0.48 13.41
CA LEU A 100 -6.08 -1.82 13.97
C LEU A 100 -7.00 -2.10 15.15
N ASP A 101 -7.16 -3.39 15.47
CA ASP A 101 -7.85 -3.80 16.68
C ASP A 101 -6.98 -3.75 17.94
N THR A 102 -5.65 -3.86 17.77
CA THR A 102 -4.63 -3.78 18.82
C THR A 102 -3.26 -3.48 18.20
N PHE A 103 -2.30 -3.00 19.00
CA PHE A 103 -0.90 -2.89 18.60
C PHE A 103 -0.09 -4.18 18.80
N ASP A 104 -0.64 -5.21 19.46
CA ASP A 104 0.11 -6.42 19.85
C ASP A 104 0.86 -7.08 18.69
N TYR A 105 0.21 -7.18 17.52
CA TYR A 105 0.81 -7.78 16.32
C TYR A 105 1.98 -6.97 15.77
N LEU A 106 1.88 -5.64 15.79
CA LEU A 106 2.96 -4.76 15.34
C LEU A 106 4.14 -4.78 16.30
N ILE A 107 3.88 -4.83 17.61
CA ILE A 107 4.89 -4.93 18.66
C ILE A 107 5.65 -6.26 18.52
N ARG A 108 4.92 -7.39 18.43
CA ARG A 108 5.52 -8.72 18.21
C ARG A 108 6.25 -8.82 16.87
N GLY A 109 5.74 -8.13 15.85
CA GLY A 109 6.37 -8.03 14.55
C GLY A 109 7.62 -7.17 14.54
N GLY A 110 7.81 -6.21 15.45
CA GLY A 110 8.96 -5.30 15.44
C GLY A 110 9.00 -4.29 14.27
N ARG A 111 7.92 -4.18 13.49
CA ARG A 111 7.86 -3.30 12.30
C ARG A 111 7.51 -1.85 12.64
N ILE A 112 7.06 -1.57 13.88
CA ILE A 112 6.90 -0.20 14.39
C ILE A 112 7.53 -0.09 15.79
N PRO A 113 8.85 0.16 15.88
CA PRO A 113 9.57 0.16 17.16
C PRO A 113 9.08 1.22 18.15
N LYS A 114 8.61 2.37 17.63
CA LYS A 114 8.20 3.53 18.43
C LYS A 114 6.96 3.25 19.30
N ILE A 115 6.16 2.24 18.96
CA ILE A 115 4.92 1.91 19.67
C ILE A 115 5.17 0.98 20.86
N ALA A 116 6.26 0.21 20.86
CA ALA A 116 6.61 -0.70 21.95
C ALA A 116 6.81 0.02 23.30
N ALA A 117 7.19 1.30 23.28
CA ALA A 117 7.36 2.12 24.48
C ALA A 117 6.03 2.52 25.17
N LEU A 118 4.88 2.25 24.55
CA LEU A 118 3.56 2.63 25.08
C LEU A 118 2.74 1.43 25.57
N ALA A 119 3.34 0.22 25.67
CA ALA A 119 2.63 -1.03 25.92
C ALA A 119 1.63 -0.98 27.10
N ASP A 120 1.97 -0.30 28.19
CA ASP A 120 1.12 -0.20 29.39
C ASP A 120 -0.09 0.75 29.23
N ALA A 121 -0.02 1.71 28.30
CA ALA A 121 -1.07 2.72 28.05
C ALA A 121 -2.02 2.32 26.90
N VAL A 122 -1.79 1.17 26.27
CA VAL A 122 -2.37 0.77 24.98
C VAL A 122 -3.60 -0.14 25.11
N LEU A 123 -3.99 -0.51 26.32
CA LEU A 123 -5.17 -1.36 26.51
C LEU A 123 -6.43 -0.66 25.95
N GLN A 124 -7.19 -1.37 25.10
CA GLN A 124 -8.47 -0.93 24.53
C GLN A 124 -8.41 0.26 23.55
N ILE A 125 -7.26 0.56 22.94
CA ILE A 125 -7.19 1.53 21.83
C ILE A 125 -7.34 0.86 20.47
N LYS A 126 -7.94 1.58 19.52
CA LYS A 126 -8.16 1.22 18.11
C LYS A 126 -7.33 2.14 17.23
N PRO A 127 -6.01 1.96 17.20
CA PRO A 127 -5.11 2.97 16.68
C PRO A 127 -5.28 3.12 15.17
N VAL A 128 -5.24 4.38 14.72
CA VAL A 128 -5.24 4.73 13.30
C VAL A 128 -3.82 5.13 12.91
N PHE A 129 -3.32 4.54 11.83
CA PHE A 129 -2.00 4.84 11.28
C PHE A 129 -2.08 5.27 9.82
N THR A 130 -1.02 5.93 9.37
CA THR A 130 -0.75 6.22 7.96
C THR A 130 0.59 5.64 7.55
N LEU A 131 0.76 5.34 6.26
CA LEU A 131 2.06 5.04 5.67
C LEU A 131 2.42 6.16 4.71
N ARG A 132 3.55 6.82 4.99
CA ARG A 132 4.08 7.87 4.13
C ARG A 132 5.59 7.88 4.17
N ASN A 133 6.22 8.20 3.05
CA ASN A 133 7.68 8.21 2.91
C ASN A 133 8.33 6.87 3.34
N GLY A 134 7.62 5.76 3.09
CA GLY A 134 8.09 4.42 3.43
C GLY A 134 8.12 4.08 4.93
N ASP A 135 7.45 4.85 5.78
CA ASP A 135 7.35 4.59 7.22
C ASP A 135 5.91 4.70 7.73
N ALA A 136 5.62 3.99 8.82
CA ALA A 136 4.30 3.99 9.44
C ALA A 136 4.24 4.98 10.61
N GLN A 137 3.18 5.78 10.67
CA GLN A 137 2.98 6.79 11.70
C GLN A 137 1.57 6.71 12.28
N THR A 138 1.47 6.74 13.61
CA THR A 138 0.18 6.83 14.30
C THR A 138 -0.39 8.24 14.14
N VAL A 139 -1.64 8.33 13.71
CA VAL A 139 -2.35 9.61 13.48
C VAL A 139 -3.50 9.83 14.45
N ALA A 140 -4.06 8.76 15.05
CA ALA A 140 -5.06 8.87 16.10
C ALA A 140 -5.10 7.63 17.01
N LEU A 141 -5.53 7.80 18.26
CA LEU A 141 -5.66 6.73 19.26
C LEU A 141 -7.08 6.67 19.87
N PRO A 142 -8.14 6.46 19.06
CA PRO A 142 -9.49 6.33 19.59
C PRO A 142 -9.65 5.02 20.38
N ARG A 143 -10.71 4.92 21.20
CA ARG A 143 -11.03 3.71 21.97
C ARG A 143 -12.08 2.81 21.31
N THR A 144 -12.77 3.30 20.28
CA THR A 144 -13.84 2.56 19.60
C THR A 144 -13.55 2.43 18.10
N ALA A 145 -13.99 1.33 17.49
CA ALA A 145 -13.81 1.09 16.07
C ALA A 145 -14.56 2.15 15.23
N GLU A 146 -15.75 2.55 15.66
CA GLU A 146 -16.53 3.60 15.01
C GLU A 146 -15.79 4.94 14.98
N LYS A 147 -15.17 5.34 16.09
CA LYS A 147 -14.37 6.56 16.12
C LYS A 147 -13.10 6.44 15.27
N ALA A 148 -12.51 5.24 15.16
CA ALA A 148 -11.39 4.98 14.24
C ALA A 148 -11.80 5.14 12.77
N LEU A 149 -12.94 4.56 12.37
CA LEU A 149 -13.51 4.75 11.03
C LEU A 149 -13.79 6.23 10.74
N GLN A 150 -14.42 6.95 11.69
CA GLN A 150 -14.69 8.38 11.54
C GLN A 150 -13.40 9.19 11.38
N ASN A 151 -12.36 8.91 12.18
CA ASN A 151 -11.08 9.59 12.06
C ASN A 151 -10.45 9.38 10.66
N MET A 152 -10.54 8.18 10.09
CA MET A 152 -10.05 7.92 8.73
C MET A 152 -10.83 8.71 7.68
N LEU A 153 -12.16 8.82 7.82
CA LEU A 153 -12.99 9.63 6.93
C LEU A 153 -12.66 11.13 7.04
N ASP A 154 -12.47 11.63 8.26
CA ASP A 154 -12.12 13.03 8.50
C ASP A 154 -10.75 13.37 7.85
N LEU A 155 -9.78 12.47 8.01
CA LEU A 155 -8.47 12.59 7.36
C LEU A 155 -8.59 12.57 5.83
N MET A 156 -9.41 11.66 5.28
CA MET A 156 -9.67 11.58 3.84
C MET A 156 -10.30 12.87 3.30
N MET A 157 -11.33 13.40 3.96
CA MET A 157 -11.96 14.68 3.59
C MET A 157 -10.97 15.85 3.65
N GLY A 158 -10.00 15.81 4.56
CA GLY A 158 -8.93 16.80 4.62
C GLY A 158 -8.02 16.83 3.38
N HIS A 159 -7.89 15.71 2.66
CA HIS A 159 -7.00 15.54 1.52
C HIS A 159 -7.68 15.64 0.15
N VAL A 160 -8.92 15.18 0.03
CA VAL A 160 -9.67 15.24 -1.24
C VAL A 160 -10.08 16.69 -1.52
N LYS A 161 -9.69 17.24 -2.68
CA LYS A 161 -9.93 18.65 -3.05
C LYS A 161 -10.96 18.85 -4.16
N GLY A 162 -11.54 17.77 -4.69
CA GLY A 162 -12.47 17.81 -5.83
C GLY A 162 -11.78 18.15 -7.16
N LYS A 163 -10.47 17.86 -7.29
CA LYS A 163 -9.67 18.25 -8.47
C LYS A 163 -9.63 17.20 -9.58
N GLY A 164 -10.26 16.04 -9.37
CA GLY A 164 -10.27 14.94 -10.33
C GLY A 164 -11.19 13.81 -9.89
N LYS A 165 -11.10 12.67 -10.57
CA LYS A 165 -11.84 11.46 -10.15
C LYS A 165 -11.16 10.87 -8.92
N LEU A 166 -11.94 10.59 -7.89
CA LEU A 166 -11.45 9.99 -6.66
C LEU A 166 -11.39 8.47 -6.83
N LYS A 167 -10.18 7.92 -6.76
CA LYS A 167 -9.92 6.48 -6.75
C LYS A 167 -9.69 6.03 -5.31
N VAL A 168 -10.37 4.97 -4.88
CA VAL A 168 -10.36 4.49 -3.51
C VAL A 168 -10.16 2.98 -3.48
N ALA A 169 -9.32 2.52 -2.57
CA ALA A 169 -9.17 1.11 -2.22
C ALA A 169 -9.38 0.92 -0.73
N VAL A 170 -10.46 0.22 -0.37
CA VAL A 170 -10.73 -0.21 1.00
C VAL A 170 -10.11 -1.58 1.21
N MET A 171 -9.39 -1.78 2.30
CA MET A 171 -8.77 -3.05 2.64
C MET A 171 -9.20 -3.59 3.99
N HIS A 172 -9.25 -4.91 4.15
CA HIS A 172 -9.52 -5.54 5.44
C HIS A 172 -8.82 -6.88 5.65
N ALA A 173 -8.48 -7.24 6.89
CA ALA A 173 -8.16 -8.63 7.25
C ALA A 173 -9.27 -9.16 8.16
N ASP A 174 -10.04 -10.14 7.71
CA ASP A 174 -11.13 -10.75 8.48
C ASP A 174 -12.11 -9.72 9.09
N ALA A 175 -12.46 -8.69 8.31
CA ALA A 175 -13.31 -7.57 8.75
C ALA A 175 -14.16 -7.00 7.60
N LEU A 176 -14.70 -7.88 6.75
CA LEU A 176 -15.44 -7.50 5.55
C LEU A 176 -16.65 -6.59 5.86
N GLU A 177 -17.39 -6.85 6.93
CA GLU A 177 -18.51 -5.99 7.35
C GLU A 177 -18.06 -4.56 7.68
N ARG A 178 -16.89 -4.40 8.32
CA ARG A 178 -16.33 -3.07 8.61
C ARG A 178 -15.85 -2.39 7.33
N ALA A 179 -15.32 -3.15 6.38
CA ALA A 179 -14.93 -2.65 5.06
C ALA A 179 -16.15 -2.09 4.30
N HIS A 180 -17.27 -2.83 4.28
CA HIS A 180 -18.51 -2.36 3.67
C HIS A 180 -19.09 -1.13 4.37
N ARG A 181 -19.03 -1.08 5.70
CA ARG A 181 -19.44 0.14 6.45
C ARG A 181 -18.57 1.35 6.06
N LEU A 182 -17.26 1.16 5.95
CA LEU A 182 -16.36 2.22 5.50
C LEU A 182 -16.65 2.65 4.06
N GLU A 183 -16.87 1.70 3.15
CA GLU A 183 -17.29 1.97 1.77
C GLU A 183 -18.57 2.80 1.71
N GLN A 184 -19.61 2.42 2.46
CA GLN A 184 -20.87 3.15 2.53
C GLN A 184 -20.66 4.60 2.98
N ASN A 185 -19.93 4.80 4.08
CA ASN A 185 -19.63 6.14 4.58
C ASN A 185 -18.83 6.99 3.57
N ILE A 186 -17.93 6.37 2.80
CA ILE A 186 -17.19 7.05 1.73
C ILE A 186 -18.15 7.47 0.62
N LYS A 187 -19.05 6.58 0.17
CA LYS A 187 -20.04 6.90 -0.89
C LYS A 187 -21.02 8.00 -0.49
N GLU A 188 -21.39 8.09 0.79
CA GLU A 188 -22.23 9.19 1.29
C GLU A 188 -21.55 10.56 1.15
N LYS A 189 -20.22 10.63 1.28
CA LYS A 189 -19.43 11.87 1.15
C LYS A 189 -18.94 12.12 -0.26
N PHE A 190 -18.65 11.05 -1.00
CA PHE A 190 -18.09 11.06 -2.34
C PHE A 190 -18.86 10.08 -3.24
N PRO A 191 -20.06 10.45 -3.71
CA PRO A 191 -20.92 9.55 -4.50
C PRO A 191 -20.27 9.03 -5.78
N GLU A 192 -19.37 9.83 -6.37
CA GLU A 192 -18.66 9.53 -7.62
C GLU A 192 -17.31 8.80 -7.39
N ALA A 193 -17.00 8.40 -6.16
CA ALA A 193 -15.76 7.69 -5.87
C ALA A 193 -15.78 6.28 -6.50
N GLU A 194 -14.70 5.93 -7.19
CA GLU A 194 -14.48 4.57 -7.66
C GLU A 194 -13.82 3.77 -6.54
N ILE A 195 -14.57 2.86 -5.93
CA ILE A 195 -14.14 2.11 -4.77
C ILE A 195 -13.93 0.63 -5.13
N LEU A 196 -12.77 0.09 -4.78
CA LEU A 196 -12.50 -1.34 -4.75
C LEU A 196 -12.31 -1.81 -3.31
N ILE A 197 -12.86 -2.98 -2.96
CA ILE A 197 -12.60 -3.64 -1.69
C ILE A 197 -11.59 -4.76 -1.93
N MET A 198 -10.56 -4.84 -1.10
CA MET A 198 -9.52 -5.85 -1.19
C MET A 198 -9.28 -6.53 0.15
N GLU A 199 -9.05 -7.84 0.09
CA GLU A 199 -8.65 -8.60 1.27
C GLU A 199 -7.15 -8.45 1.51
N PHE A 200 -6.78 -8.33 2.78
CA PHE A 200 -5.40 -8.24 3.24
C PHE A 200 -4.74 -9.62 3.15
N THR A 201 -3.54 -9.70 2.62
CA THR A 201 -2.84 -10.99 2.51
C THR A 201 -2.40 -11.49 3.90
N PRO A 202 -2.28 -12.82 4.10
CA PRO A 202 -1.79 -13.39 5.36
C PRO A 202 -0.42 -12.82 5.80
N VAL A 203 0.44 -12.49 4.84
CA VAL A 203 1.75 -11.86 5.08
C VAL A 203 1.61 -10.55 5.86
N MET A 204 0.64 -9.73 5.48
CA MET A 204 0.39 -8.47 6.15
C MET A 204 -0.42 -8.68 7.45
N GLY A 205 -1.33 -9.65 7.46
CA GLY A 205 -2.11 -10.04 8.64
C GLY A 205 -1.25 -10.50 9.84
N VAL A 206 -0.10 -11.14 9.60
CA VAL A 206 0.86 -11.48 10.67
C VAL A 206 1.40 -10.24 11.40
N HIS A 207 1.46 -9.09 10.72
CA HIS A 207 1.96 -7.84 11.29
C HIS A 207 0.85 -6.96 11.87
N THR A 208 -0.35 -6.96 11.30
CA THR A 208 -1.45 -6.09 11.74
C THR A 208 -2.47 -6.78 12.63
N GLY A 209 -2.54 -8.11 12.57
CA GLY A 209 -3.62 -8.90 13.16
C GLY A 209 -4.91 -8.88 12.34
N PRO A 210 -5.88 -9.75 12.72
CA PRO A 210 -7.24 -9.71 12.20
C PRO A 210 -7.96 -8.44 12.67
N GLY A 211 -9.03 -8.07 11.98
CA GLY A 211 -9.85 -6.90 12.32
C GLY A 211 -9.35 -5.57 11.73
N VAL A 212 -8.18 -5.55 11.07
CA VAL A 212 -7.68 -4.35 10.40
C VAL A 212 -8.65 -3.95 9.28
N VAL A 213 -8.91 -2.65 9.19
CA VAL A 213 -9.64 -2.03 8.09
C VAL A 213 -8.94 -0.73 7.71
N GLY A 214 -8.83 -0.45 6.42
CA GLY A 214 -8.16 0.76 5.95
C GLY A 214 -8.68 1.26 4.61
N VAL A 215 -8.26 2.46 4.27
CA VAL A 215 -8.58 3.14 3.02
C VAL A 215 -7.32 3.74 2.43
N ALA A 216 -7.04 3.44 1.17
CA ALA A 216 -6.11 4.17 0.34
C ALA A 216 -6.87 4.96 -0.70
N PHE A 217 -6.38 6.14 -1.06
CA PHE A 217 -7.04 6.99 -2.05
C PHE A 217 -6.10 8.00 -2.70
N TYR A 218 -6.48 8.44 -3.90
CA TYR A 218 -5.92 9.61 -4.57
C TYR A 218 -6.94 10.20 -5.55
N GLU A 219 -6.77 11.48 -5.90
CA GLU A 219 -7.46 12.10 -7.02
C GLU A 219 -6.58 12.02 -8.26
N THR A 220 -7.13 11.66 -9.43
CA THR A 220 -6.41 11.64 -10.72
C THR A 220 -6.00 13.04 -11.15
#